data_AF-A0A351AAV8-F1
#
_entry.id   AF-A0A351AAV8-F1
#
_cell.length_a   1.000
_cell.length_b   1.000
_cell.length_c   1.000
_cell.angle_alpha   90.00
_cell.angle_beta   90.00
_cell.angle_gamma   90.00
#
_symmetry.space_group_name_H-M   'P 1'
#
loop_
_entity.id
_entity.type
_entity.pdbx_description
1 polymer ?
#
loop_
_entity_poly.entity_id
_entity_poly.type
_entity_poly.pdbx_seq_one_letter_code
_entity_poly.pdbx_strand_id
1 'polypeptide(L)' 'SPIMVDKIFEVVRDVYALGVTIVLVEQNASRALDIAHRAYVLETGRVVLADTGKNLLANPKVKEAYLGG' A
#
# COMPACT_ATOMS: atom_id res chain seq x y z
N SER A 1 -1.17 13.10 -13.15
CA SER A 1 0.26 13.47 -13.34
C SER A 1 1.09 12.70 -12.33
N PRO A 2 2.14 11.96 -12.74
CA PRO A 2 3.01 11.18 -11.84
C PRO A 2 3.53 11.98 -10.64
N ILE A 3 3.88 13.25 -10.85
CA ILE A 3 4.40 14.17 -9.84
C ILE A 3 3.42 14.40 -8.69
N MET A 4 2.11 14.50 -9.00
CA MET A 4 1.09 14.71 -7.97
C MET A 4 0.99 13.50 -7.04
N VAL A 5 1.12 12.29 -7.59
CA VAL A 5 1.08 11.06 -6.80
C VAL A 5 2.29 10.98 -5.88
N ASP A 6 3.50 11.28 -6.39
CA ASP A 6 4.71 11.34 -5.55
C ASP A 6 4.55 12.31 -4.38
N LYS A 7 3.97 13.50 -4.63
CA LYS A 7 3.73 14.51 -3.60
C LYS A 7 2.74 14.05 -2.53
N ILE A 8 1.68 13.34 -2.92
CA ILE A 8 0.72 12.77 -1.95
C ILE A 8 1.42 11.79 -1.01
N PHE A 9 2.25 10.89 -1.55
CA PHE A 9 2.97 9.90 -0.74
C PHE A 9 4.08 10.51 0.13
N GLU A 10 4.65 11.65 -0.26
CA GLU A 10 5.53 12.45 0.59
C GLU A 10 4.76 13.00 1.80
N VAL A 11 3.61 13.64 1.56
CA VAL A 11 2.75 14.19 2.64
C VAL A 11 2.29 13.09 3.60
N VAL A 12 1.92 11.91 3.09
CA VAL A 12 1.54 10.77 3.95
C VAL A 12 2.69 10.35 4.86
N ARG A 13 3.92 10.33 4.37
CA ARG A 13 5.11 10.01 5.17
C ARG A 13 5.39 11.07 6.23
N ASP A 14 5.25 12.34 5.88
CA ASP A 14 5.44 13.44 6.83
C ASP A 14 4.40 13.40 7.95
N VAL A 15 3.12 13.19 7.61
CA VAL A 15 2.04 13.06 8.61
C VAL A 15 2.26 11.85 9.51
N TYR A 16 2.70 10.71 8.95
CA TYR A 16 3.05 9.54 9.75
C TYR A 16 4.22 9.82 10.72
N ALA A 17 5.24 10.57 10.27
CA ALA A 17 6.39 10.95 11.10
C ALA A 17 6.00 11.83 12.31
N LEU A 18 4.85 12.50 12.26
CA LEU A 18 4.27 13.22 13.40
C LEU A 18 3.59 12.30 14.44
N GLY A 19 3.63 10.98 14.25
CA GLY A 19 3.00 10.00 15.14
C GLY A 19 1.53 9.75 14.85
N VAL A 20 0.99 10.27 13.73
CA VAL A 20 -0.40 10.09 13.34
C VAL A 20 -0.59 8.70 12.72
N THR A 21 -1.59 7.96 13.19
CA THR A 21 -1.99 6.69 12.56
C THR A 21 -2.78 6.96 11.29
N ILE A 22 -2.36 6.36 10.18
CA ILE A 22 -2.98 6.51 8.85
C ILE A 22 -3.53 5.18 8.39
N VAL A 23 -4.75 5.20 7.84
CA VAL A 23 -5.32 4.10 7.07
C VAL A 23 -5.45 4.58 5.62
N LEU A 24 -4.71 3.97 4.72
CA LEU A 24 -4.71 4.27 3.30
C LEU A 24 -5.44 3.15 2.54
N VAL A 25 -6.36 3.51 1.67
CA VAL A 25 -7.06 2.59 0.75
C VAL A 25 -6.66 2.96 -0.66
N GLU A 26 -6.11 2.00 -1.42
CA GLU A 26 -5.69 2.22 -2.80
C GLU A 26 -6.04 1.04 -3.71
N GLN A 27 -6.34 1.36 -4.97
CA GLN A 27 -6.46 0.40 -6.07
C GLN A 27 -5.10 0.07 -6.69
N ASN A 28 -4.17 1.03 -6.77
CA ASN A 28 -2.79 0.78 -7.20
C ASN A 28 -1.90 0.51 -5.98
N ALA A 29 -1.83 -0.76 -5.60
CA ALA A 29 -1.26 -1.18 -4.32
C ALA A 29 0.26 -0.96 -4.20
N SER A 30 1.01 -0.85 -5.31
CA SER A 30 2.49 -0.82 -5.30
C SER A 30 3.08 0.21 -4.34
N ARG A 31 2.71 1.48 -4.51
CA ARG A 31 3.22 2.60 -3.72
C ARG A 31 2.68 2.59 -2.29
N ALA A 32 1.43 2.16 -2.11
CA ALA A 32 0.82 2.04 -0.80
C ALA A 32 1.54 0.98 0.05
N LEU A 33 1.87 -0.17 -0.54
CA LEU A 33 2.59 -1.23 0.15
C LEU A 33 4.04 -0.86 0.46
N ASP A 34 4.68 0.00 -0.34
CA ASP A 34 6.07 0.44 -0.11
C ASP A 34 6.23 1.23 1.20
N ILE A 35 5.21 2.01 1.58
CA ILE A 35 5.22 2.82 2.81
C ILE A 35 4.44 2.18 3.97
N ALA A 36 3.78 1.04 3.76
CA ALA A 36 2.88 0.45 4.75
C ALA A 36 3.62 -0.49 5.72
N HIS A 37 3.46 -0.24 7.02
CA HIS A 37 3.91 -1.16 8.07
C HIS A 37 3.14 -2.49 8.06
N ARG A 38 1.84 -2.42 7.74
CA ARG A 38 0.92 -3.56 7.61
C ARG A 38 -0.07 -3.27 6.50
N ALA A 39 -0.49 -4.30 5.80
CA ALA A 39 -1.43 -4.19 4.72
C ALA A 39 -2.34 -5.42 4.66
N TYR A 40 -3.52 -5.19 4.12
CA TYR A 40 -4.59 -6.17 3.97
C TYR A 40 -5.09 -6.13 2.54
N VAL A 41 -5.18 -7.29 1.89
CA VAL A 41 -5.76 -7.42 0.56
C VAL A 41 -7.21 -7.86 0.72
N LEU A 42 -8.13 -7.10 0.12
CA LEU A 42 -9.56 -7.34 0.19
C LEU A 42 -10.08 -7.81 -1.17
N GLU A 43 -10.70 -8.99 -1.21
CA GLU A 43 -11.38 -9.53 -2.39
C GLU A 43 -12.82 -9.85 -2.04
N THR A 44 -13.77 -9.29 -2.79
CA THR A 44 -15.21 -9.58 -2.63
C THR A 44 -15.68 -9.47 -1.17
N GLY A 45 -15.21 -8.43 -0.48
CA GLY A 45 -15.57 -8.16 0.92
C GLY A 45 -14.87 -9.04 1.96
N ARG A 46 -13.85 -9.81 1.60
CA ARG A 46 -13.07 -10.66 2.52
C ARG A 46 -11.59 -10.35 2.46
N VAL A 47 -10.92 -10.37 3.62
CA VAL A 47 -9.46 -10.25 3.69
C VAL A 47 -8.85 -11.58 3.25
N VAL A 48 -8.11 -11.57 2.15
CA VAL A 48 -7.48 -12.77 1.59
C VAL A 48 -5.99 -12.87 1.93
N LEU A 49 -5.33 -11.75 2.18
CA LEU A 49 -3.93 -11.67 2.61
C LEU A 49 -3.76 -10.56 3.64
N ALA A 50 -2.91 -10.81 4.63
CA ALA A 50 -2.54 -9.84 5.65
C ALA A 50 -1.08 -10.05 6.02
N ASP A 51 -0.23 -9.03 5.81
CA ASP A 51 1.19 -9.08 6.15
C ASP A 51 1.75 -7.64 6.21
N THR A 52 3.07 -7.49 6.38
CA THR A 52 3.77 -6.23 6.17
C THR A 52 3.67 -5.80 4.70
N GLY A 53 3.69 -4.49 4.43
CA GLY A 53 3.69 -3.98 3.06
C GLY A 53 4.84 -4.54 2.23
N LYS A 54 6.03 -4.65 2.83
CA LYS A 54 7.21 -5.26 2.21
C LYS A 54 7.03 -6.73 1.83
N ASN A 55 6.44 -7.54 2.71
CA ASN A 55 6.20 -8.96 2.40
C ASN A 55 5.14 -9.12 1.31
N LEU A 56 4.07 -8.31 1.34
CA LEU A 56 3.05 -8.32 0.29
C LEU A 56 3.62 -7.84 -1.05
N LEU A 57 4.50 -6.84 -1.09
CA LEU A 57 5.22 -6.43 -2.30
C LEU A 57 6.05 -7.57 -2.90
N ALA A 58 6.66 -8.39 -2.06
CA ALA A 58 7.45 -9.55 -2.50
C ALA A 58 6.58 -10.77 -2.86
N ASN A 59 5.31 -10.79 -2.45
CA ASN A 59 4.43 -11.94 -2.60
C ASN A 59 4.05 -12.15 -4.09
N PRO A 60 4.36 -13.32 -4.69
CA PRO A 60 4.05 -13.60 -6.08
C PRO A 60 2.56 -13.43 -6.44
N LYS A 61 1.65 -13.85 -5.54
CA LYS A 61 0.20 -13.71 -5.76
C LYS A 61 -0.24 -12.25 -5.80
N VAL A 62 0.33 -11.41 -4.93
CA VAL A 62 0.04 -9.98 -4.90
C VAL A 62 0.58 -9.30 -6.15
N LYS A 63 1.80 -9.67 -6.58
CA LYS A 63 2.39 -9.15 -7.81
C LYS A 63 1.53 -9.43 -9.04
N GLU A 64 1.15 -10.69 -9.21
CA GLU A 64 0.32 -11.16 -10.32
C GLU A 64 -1.06 -10.49 -10.36
N ALA A 65 -1.72 -10.37 -9.20
CA ALA A 65 -3.10 -9.88 -9.14
C ALA A 65 -3.23 -8.35 -9.07
N TYR A 66 -2.24 -7.62 -8.51
CA TYR A 66 -2.43 -6.23 -8.10
C TYR A 66 -1.31 -5.25 -8.46
N LEU A 67 -0.11 -5.73 -8.77
CA LEU A 67 1.05 -4.84 -9.00
C LEU A 67 1.42 -4.70 -10.49
N GLY A 68 0.78 -5.46 -11.37
CA GLY A 68 1.07 -5.47 -12.79
C GLY A 68 2.38 -6.22 -13.09
N GLY A 69 2.39 -6.94 -14.22
CA GLY A 69 3.62 -7.44 -14.83
C GLY A 69 4.44 -6.32 -15.45
#